data_AF-A0A0M0H5Z7-F1
#
_entry.id   AF-A0A0M0H5Z7-F1
#
_cell.length_a   1.000
_cell.length_b   1.000
_cell.length_c   1.000
_cell.angle_alpha   90.00
_cell.angle_beta   90.00
_cell.angle_gamma   90.00
#
_symmetry.space_group_name_H-M   'P 1'
#
loop_
_entity.id
_entity.type
_entity.pdbx_description
1 polymer ?
#
loop_
_entity_poly.entity_id
_entity_poly.type
_entity_poly.pdbx_seq_one_letter_code
_entity_poly.pdbx_strand_id
1 'polypeptide(L)'
;MIQKQQSMIFSPFMAIYDLVIPKDNLLRKINELIDFSFLYDELKDKYCLDNGRNAIDPIRMFKYLLLKSIYDLSDVDVVERSKYDMSFKYFLQMAPEESVIESSSLTKFRKLRLKDIDLLDMLINKTVEIAIEKGIIKSKAIIVDATHTKARYN
;
A
#
# COMPACT_ATOMS: atom_id res chain seq x y z
N MET A 1 -7.90 -18.11 1.36
CA MET A 1 -7.61 -17.99 2.79
C MET A 1 -6.67 -16.82 3.08
N ILE A 2 -6.96 -15.99 4.09
CA ILE A 2 -5.98 -15.04 4.69
C ILE A 2 -5.07 -15.83 5.62
N GLN A 3 -3.75 -15.70 5.47
CA GLN A 3 -2.81 -16.29 6.41
C GLN A 3 -2.78 -15.46 7.69
N LYS A 4 -2.99 -16.09 8.86
CA LYS A 4 -2.91 -15.45 10.18
C LYS A 4 -1.47 -15.14 10.62
N GLN A 5 -0.47 -15.70 9.94
CA GLN A 5 0.93 -15.57 10.32
C GLN A 5 1.76 -15.48 9.04
N GLN A 6 2.34 -14.30 8.80
CA GLN A 6 3.38 -14.15 7.78
C GLN A 6 4.55 -15.04 8.20
N SER A 7 4.93 -16.01 7.35
CA SER A 7 6.21 -16.69 7.53
C SER A 7 7.29 -15.62 7.39
N MET A 8 8.08 -15.39 8.45
CA MET A 8 9.25 -14.51 8.35
C MET A 8 10.08 -14.99 7.16
N ILE A 9 10.21 -14.15 6.14
CA ILE A 9 11.01 -14.45 4.96
C ILE A 9 12.47 -14.30 5.38
N PHE A 10 13.04 -15.40 5.89
CA PHE A 10 14.47 -15.48 6.18
C PHE A 10 15.23 -15.68 4.87
N SER A 11 15.43 -14.60 4.13
CA SER A 11 16.36 -14.59 3.00
C SER A 11 17.76 -14.21 3.48
N PRO A 12 18.80 -14.96 3.10
CA PRO A 12 20.19 -14.59 3.38
C PRO A 12 20.60 -13.28 2.67
N PHE A 13 19.82 -12.83 1.68
CA PHE A 13 20.11 -11.65 0.87
C PHE A 13 19.44 -10.37 1.37
N MET A 14 18.70 -10.40 2.47
CA MET A 14 18.01 -9.21 3.02
C MET A 14 18.95 -8.04 3.31
N ALA A 15 20.20 -8.31 3.70
CA ALA A 15 21.21 -7.29 3.96
C ALA A 15 21.52 -6.41 2.72
N ILE A 16 21.24 -6.91 1.51
CA ILE A 16 21.42 -6.14 0.27
C ILE A 16 20.51 -4.90 0.26
N TYR A 17 19.32 -4.97 0.86
CA TYR A 17 18.42 -3.82 0.91
C TYR A 17 19.02 -2.65 1.68
N ASP A 18 19.70 -2.90 2.79
CA ASP A 18 20.36 -1.86 3.56
C ASP A 18 21.55 -1.23 2.85
N LEU A 19 22.18 -1.98 1.93
CA LEU A 19 23.31 -1.50 1.14
C LEU A 19 22.85 -0.70 -0.10
N VAL A 20 21.79 -1.15 -0.76
CA VAL A 20 21.34 -0.58 -2.04
C VAL A 20 20.34 0.56 -1.85
N ILE A 21 19.50 0.51 -0.82
CA ILE A 21 18.41 1.48 -0.61
C ILE A 21 18.82 2.48 0.46
N PRO A 22 19.12 3.74 0.09
CA PRO A 22 19.46 4.77 1.05
C PRO A 22 18.34 4.97 2.07
N LYS A 23 18.71 5.35 3.30
CA LYS A 23 17.73 5.69 4.36
C LYS A 23 16.81 6.85 3.97
N ASP A 24 17.24 7.70 3.06
CA ASP A 24 16.46 8.84 2.56
C ASP A 24 15.41 8.45 1.50
N ASN A 25 15.39 7.20 1.04
CA ASN A 25 14.46 6.73 0.02
C ASN A 25 12.99 6.88 0.47
N LEU A 26 12.17 7.44 -0.42
CA LEU A 26 10.75 7.70 -0.16
C LEU A 26 9.99 6.44 0.30
N LEU A 27 10.13 5.33 -0.40
CA LEU A 27 9.40 4.09 -0.10
C LEU A 27 9.84 3.50 1.24
N ARG A 28 11.13 3.64 1.58
CA ARG A 28 11.65 3.22 2.88
C ARG A 28 11.03 4.03 4.01
N LYS A 29 11.00 5.36 3.88
CA LYS A 29 10.32 6.23 4.84
C LYS A 29 8.84 5.90 4.99
N ILE A 30 8.12 5.68 3.88
CA ILE A 30 6.69 5.33 3.93
C ILE A 30 6.49 4.02 4.70
N ASN A 31 7.31 3.00 4.43
CA ASN A 31 7.19 1.70 5.10
C ASN A 31 7.56 1.76 6.60
N GLU A 32 8.42 2.69 7.01
CA GLU A 32 8.76 2.92 8.43
C GLU A 32 7.73 3.81 9.15
N LEU A 33 7.07 4.71 8.43
CA LEU A 33 6.11 5.67 9.01
C LEU A 33 4.70 5.11 9.13
N ILE A 34 4.29 4.24 8.22
CA ILE A 34 2.92 3.73 8.11
C ILE A 34 2.91 2.25 8.49
N ASP A 35 2.20 1.93 9.58
CA ASP A 35 1.80 0.55 9.83
C ASP A 35 0.60 0.21 8.94
N PHE A 36 0.75 -0.79 8.07
CA PHE A 36 -0.27 -1.26 7.14
C PHE A 36 -1.16 -2.36 7.74
N SER A 37 -0.96 -2.73 9.01
CA SER A 37 -1.73 -3.76 9.71
C SER A 37 -3.25 -3.52 9.66
N PHE A 38 -3.69 -2.25 9.71
CA PHE A 38 -5.10 -1.86 9.63
C PHE A 38 -5.83 -2.40 8.39
N LEU A 39 -5.11 -2.60 7.28
CA LEU A 39 -5.71 -3.14 6.05
C LEU A 39 -6.21 -4.57 6.21
N TYR A 40 -5.63 -5.34 7.14
CA TYR A 40 -6.16 -6.67 7.43
C TYR A 40 -7.53 -6.60 8.04
N ASP A 41 -7.75 -5.72 9.01
CA ASP A 41 -9.04 -5.59 9.69
C ASP A 41 -10.12 -5.18 8.70
N GLU A 42 -9.82 -4.23 7.82
CA GLU A 42 -10.73 -3.73 6.77
C GLU A 42 -11.03 -4.78 5.70
N LEU A 43 -10.04 -5.58 5.30
CA LEU A 43 -10.20 -6.56 4.22
C LEU A 43 -10.63 -7.94 4.71
N LYS A 44 -10.63 -8.20 6.02
CA LYS A 44 -10.91 -9.52 6.60
C LYS A 44 -12.24 -10.09 6.11
N ASP A 45 -13.29 -9.28 6.10
CA ASP A 45 -14.64 -9.69 5.70
C ASP A 45 -14.75 -10.03 4.21
N LYS A 46 -13.84 -9.51 3.40
CA LYS A 46 -13.78 -9.82 1.96
C LYS A 46 -13.04 -11.11 1.69
N TYR A 47 -12.45 -11.77 2.69
CA TYR A 47 -11.71 -13.02 2.51
C TYR A 47 -12.31 -14.16 3.31
N CYS A 48 -12.26 -15.36 2.75
CA CYS A 48 -12.64 -16.57 3.48
C CYS A 48 -11.52 -16.99 4.44
N LEU A 49 -11.87 -17.27 5.69
CA LEU A 49 -10.92 -17.66 6.75
C LEU A 49 -10.53 -19.14 6.68
N ASP A 50 -11.43 -20.00 6.20
CA ASP A 50 -11.30 -21.45 6.44
C ASP A 50 -11.33 -22.30 5.16
N ASN A 51 -11.52 -21.69 3.98
CA ASN A 51 -11.66 -22.43 2.72
C ASN A 51 -10.92 -21.81 1.52
N GLY A 52 -10.49 -22.68 0.61
CA GLY A 52 -9.89 -22.35 -0.68
C GLY A 52 -8.37 -22.19 -0.69
N ARG A 53 -7.83 -21.79 -1.85
CA ARG A 53 -6.39 -21.55 -2.03
C ARG A 53 -5.91 -20.37 -1.16
N ASN A 54 -4.64 -20.43 -0.77
CA ASN A 54 -3.97 -19.30 -0.13
C ASN A 54 -3.99 -18.10 -1.08
N ALA A 55 -4.51 -16.98 -0.59
CA ALA A 55 -4.50 -15.76 -1.36
C ALA A 55 -3.15 -15.07 -1.20
N ILE A 56 -2.78 -14.25 -2.19
CA ILE A 56 -1.69 -13.29 -2.01
C ILE A 56 -2.08 -12.36 -0.86
N ASP A 57 -1.08 -11.99 -0.07
CA ASP A 57 -1.24 -11.14 1.08
C ASP A 57 -1.96 -9.81 0.72
N PRO A 58 -3.07 -9.46 1.40
CA PRO A 58 -3.84 -8.25 1.09
C PRO A 58 -3.02 -6.97 1.28
N ILE A 59 -2.12 -6.91 2.27
CA ILE A 59 -1.23 -5.75 2.46
C ILE A 59 -0.30 -5.61 1.27
N ARG A 60 0.34 -6.70 0.82
CA ARG A 60 1.19 -6.69 -0.37
C ARG A 60 0.42 -6.22 -1.62
N MET A 61 -0.79 -6.73 -1.82
CA MET A 61 -1.65 -6.32 -2.95
C MET A 61 -2.00 -4.83 -2.90
N PHE A 62 -2.29 -4.31 -1.70
CA PHE A 62 -2.53 -2.89 -1.50
C PHE A 62 -1.29 -2.05 -1.78
N LYS A 63 -0.12 -2.48 -1.30
CA LYS A 63 1.16 -1.81 -1.55
C LYS A 63 1.50 -1.72 -3.04
N TYR A 64 1.19 -2.76 -3.82
CA TYR A 64 1.29 -2.69 -5.28
C TYR A 64 0.40 -1.58 -5.87
N LEU A 65 -0.83 -1.42 -5.38
CA LEU A 65 -1.72 -0.33 -5.82
C LEU A 65 -1.21 1.05 -5.38
N LEU A 66 -0.56 1.13 -4.22
CA LEU A 66 0.07 2.38 -3.78
C LEU A 66 1.25 2.73 -4.70
N LEU A 67 2.12 1.78 -5.02
CA LEU A 67 3.22 1.97 -5.97
C LEU A 67 2.71 2.41 -7.35
N LYS A 68 1.63 1.78 -7.81
CA LYS A 68 0.92 2.17 -9.03
C LYS A 68 0.55 3.66 -9.01
N SER A 69 -0.03 4.13 -7.90
CA SER A 69 -0.48 5.52 -7.76
C SER A 69 0.67 6.51 -7.59
N ILE A 70 1.74 6.15 -6.88
CA ILE A 70 2.89 7.04 -6.63
C ILE A 70 3.68 7.29 -7.92
N TYR A 71 3.85 6.26 -8.75
CA TYR A 71 4.67 6.33 -9.95
C TYR A 71 3.89 6.42 -11.26
N ASP A 72 2.56 6.55 -11.19
CA ASP A 72 1.64 6.62 -12.33
C ASP A 72 1.88 5.48 -13.36
N LEU A 73 1.86 4.24 -12.88
CA LEU A 73 2.19 3.05 -13.68
C LEU A 73 0.97 2.18 -14.01
N SER A 74 1.03 1.43 -15.11
CA SER A 74 0.04 0.39 -15.40
C SER A 74 0.22 -0.83 -14.48
N ASP A 75 -0.79 -1.71 -14.39
CA ASP A 75 -0.66 -2.94 -13.59
C ASP A 75 0.47 -3.84 -14.06
N VAL A 76 0.71 -3.88 -15.38
CA VAL A 76 1.78 -4.66 -15.97
C VAL A 76 3.13 -4.02 -15.64
N ASP A 77 3.23 -2.69 -15.76
CA ASP A 77 4.47 -1.96 -15.55
C ASP A 77 4.91 -1.98 -14.09
N VAL A 78 3.98 -1.87 -13.13
CA VAL A 78 4.32 -1.99 -11.70
C VAL A 78 4.89 -3.37 -11.40
N VAL A 79 4.25 -4.42 -11.90
CA VAL A 79 4.70 -5.80 -11.68
C VAL A 79 6.05 -6.04 -12.34
N GLU A 80 6.22 -5.58 -13.57
CA GLU A 80 7.48 -5.69 -14.31
C GLU A 80 8.60 -4.95 -13.58
N ARG A 81 8.35 -3.70 -13.16
CA ARG A 81 9.32 -2.90 -12.41
C ARG A 81 9.70 -3.52 -11.07
N SER A 82 8.76 -4.18 -10.40
CA SER A 82 9.02 -4.90 -9.16
C SER A 82 9.95 -6.10 -9.33
N LYS A 83 10.23 -6.57 -10.56
CA LYS A 83 11.20 -7.66 -10.79
C LYS A 83 12.63 -7.22 -10.53
N TYR A 84 12.97 -5.99 -10.93
CA TYR A 84 14.35 -5.49 -10.94
C TYR A 84 14.58 -4.31 -9.99
N ASP A 85 13.55 -3.55 -9.62
CA ASP A 85 13.67 -2.42 -8.71
C ASP A 85 13.69 -2.91 -7.26
N MET A 86 14.87 -2.86 -6.63
CA MET A 86 15.05 -3.28 -5.24
C MET A 86 14.21 -2.45 -4.26
N SER A 87 13.98 -1.17 -4.56
CA SER A 87 13.17 -0.31 -3.69
C SER A 87 11.70 -0.74 -3.66
N PHE A 88 11.19 -1.24 -4.80
CA PHE A 88 9.84 -1.78 -4.90
C PHE A 88 9.74 -3.10 -4.13
N LYS A 89 10.68 -4.02 -4.32
CA LYS A 89 10.68 -5.29 -3.57
C LYS A 89 10.77 -5.08 -2.06
N TYR A 90 11.61 -4.15 -1.62
CA TYR A 90 11.72 -3.77 -0.21
C TYR A 90 10.38 -3.25 0.33
N PHE A 91 9.75 -2.32 -0.40
CA PHE A 91 8.46 -1.78 0.00
C PHE A 91 7.37 -2.87 0.12
N LEU A 92 7.37 -3.81 -0.81
CA LEU A 92 6.46 -4.96 -0.86
C LEU A 92 6.78 -6.06 0.16
N GLN A 93 7.84 -5.90 0.96
CA GLN A 93 8.33 -6.90 1.92
C GLN A 93 8.56 -8.26 1.25
N MET A 94 9.18 -8.23 0.08
CA MET A 94 9.58 -9.42 -0.65
C MET A 94 11.05 -9.72 -0.39
N ALA A 95 11.43 -10.99 -0.49
CA ALA A 95 12.85 -11.32 -0.56
C ALA A 95 13.45 -10.84 -1.91
N PRO A 96 14.74 -10.47 -1.96
CA PRO A 96 15.41 -10.08 -3.19
C PRO A 96 15.28 -11.11 -4.32
N GLU A 97 15.33 -12.39 -3.97
CA GLU A 97 15.20 -13.54 -4.88
C GLU A 97 13.75 -13.94 -5.20
N GLU A 98 12.76 -13.41 -4.47
CA GLU A 98 11.36 -13.79 -4.64
C GLU A 98 10.82 -13.34 -6.00
N SER A 99 10.01 -14.19 -6.63
CA SER A 99 9.30 -13.87 -7.86
C SER A 99 8.10 -12.96 -7.59
N VAL A 100 7.78 -12.11 -8.57
CA VAL A 100 6.64 -11.18 -8.49
C VAL A 100 5.32 -11.88 -8.81
N ILE A 101 4.22 -11.25 -8.41
CA ILE A 101 2.87 -11.70 -8.70
C ILE A 101 2.56 -11.61 -10.20
N GLU A 102 1.51 -12.31 -10.64
CA GLU A 102 0.94 -12.09 -11.96
C GLU A 102 0.13 -10.79 -11.99
N SER A 103 0.29 -9.95 -13.02
CA SER A 103 -0.40 -8.67 -13.17
C SER A 103 -1.93 -8.78 -13.15
N SER A 104 -2.48 -9.90 -13.63
CA SER A 104 -3.93 -10.17 -13.60
C SER A 104 -4.49 -10.25 -12.16
N SER A 105 -3.64 -10.57 -11.18
CA SER A 105 -4.01 -10.64 -9.76
C SER A 105 -4.41 -9.26 -9.21
N LEU A 106 -3.75 -8.18 -9.65
CA LEU A 106 -4.07 -6.82 -9.23
C LEU A 106 -5.44 -6.39 -9.74
N THR A 107 -5.75 -6.73 -10.98
CA THR A 107 -7.08 -6.47 -11.56
C THR A 107 -8.18 -7.24 -10.82
N LYS A 108 -7.95 -8.51 -10.48
CA LYS A 108 -8.91 -9.30 -9.69
C LYS A 108 -9.11 -8.72 -8.29
N PHE A 109 -8.04 -8.30 -7.63
CA PHE A 109 -8.11 -7.71 -6.29
C PHE A 109 -8.96 -6.43 -6.29
N ARG A 110 -8.74 -5.50 -7.22
CA ARG A 110 -9.56 -4.28 -7.34
C ARG A 110 -11.04 -4.60 -7.57
N LYS A 111 -11.35 -5.50 -8.52
CA LYS A 111 -12.74 -5.81 -8.90
C LYS A 111 -13.51 -6.59 -7.85
N LEU A 112 -12.85 -7.49 -7.12
CA LEU A 112 -13.53 -8.44 -6.22
C LEU A 112 -13.45 -8.05 -4.74
N ARG A 113 -12.41 -7.31 -4.33
CA ARG A 113 -12.16 -7.00 -2.91
C ARG A 113 -12.36 -5.53 -2.58
N LEU A 114 -12.03 -4.63 -3.51
CA LEU A 114 -12.06 -3.18 -3.27
C LEU A 114 -13.29 -2.46 -3.83
N LYS A 115 -14.25 -3.16 -4.46
CA LYS A 115 -15.37 -2.54 -5.18
C LYS A 115 -16.30 -1.71 -4.28
N ASP A 116 -16.51 -2.15 -3.04
CA ASP A 116 -17.48 -1.55 -2.11
C ASP A 116 -16.81 -0.84 -0.93
N ILE A 117 -15.49 -0.63 -1.01
CA ILE A 117 -14.72 0.04 0.04
C ILE A 117 -14.55 1.48 -0.39
N ASP A 118 -14.97 2.43 0.47
CA ASP A 118 -14.63 3.83 0.28
C ASP A 118 -13.17 4.07 0.66
N LEU A 119 -12.32 3.60 -0.24
CA LEU A 119 -10.89 3.45 -0.05
C LEU A 119 -10.22 4.82 0.13
N LEU A 120 -10.81 5.87 -0.48
CA LEU A 120 -10.35 7.23 -0.33
C LEU A 120 -10.62 7.75 1.08
N ASP A 121 -11.86 7.62 1.57
CA ASP A 121 -12.23 8.05 2.92
C ASP A 121 -11.41 7.30 3.99
N MET A 122 -11.22 6.00 3.83
CA MET A 122 -10.36 5.20 4.70
C MET A 122 -8.91 5.72 4.74
N LEU A 123 -8.33 6.05 3.58
CA LEU A 123 -6.96 6.56 3.51
C LEU A 123 -6.84 7.98 4.08
N ILE A 124 -7.84 8.83 3.86
CA ILE A 124 -7.89 10.17 4.45
C ILE A 124 -7.96 10.07 5.97
N ASN A 125 -8.86 9.24 6.50
CA ASN A 125 -8.97 9.04 7.94
C ASN A 125 -7.65 8.52 8.55
N LYS A 126 -7.00 7.55 7.90
CA LYS A 126 -5.72 7.02 8.38
C LYS A 126 -4.59 8.04 8.32
N THR A 127 -4.52 8.85 7.26
CA THR A 127 -3.50 9.90 7.14
C THR A 127 -3.70 11.00 8.20
N VAL A 128 -4.94 11.37 8.50
CA VAL A 128 -5.26 12.30 9.59
C VAL A 128 -4.87 11.71 10.95
N GLU A 129 -5.22 10.45 11.22
CA GLU A 129 -4.85 9.75 12.46
C GLU A 129 -3.33 9.76 12.68
N ILE A 130 -2.56 9.35 11.67
CA ILE A 130 -1.08 9.36 11.72
C ILE A 130 -0.54 10.78 11.95
N ALA A 131 -1.14 11.78 11.31
CA ALA A 131 -0.69 13.17 11.44
C ALA A 131 -1.00 13.75 12.84
N ILE A 132 -2.08 13.30 13.50
CA ILE A 132 -2.39 13.63 14.90
C ILE A 132 -1.39 12.93 15.83
N GLU A 133 -1.15 11.63 15.65
CA GLU A 133 -0.19 10.86 16.47
C GLU A 133 1.22 11.43 16.41
N LYS A 134 1.67 11.87 15.23
CA LYS A 134 2.98 12.51 15.03
C LYS A 134 3.00 13.98 15.48
N GLY A 135 1.89 14.53 15.97
CA GLY A 135 1.77 15.90 16.43
C GLY A 135 1.91 16.96 15.33
N ILE A 136 1.76 16.56 14.07
CA ILE A 136 1.78 17.44 12.89
C ILE A 136 0.50 18.26 12.86
N ILE A 137 -0.64 17.61 13.06
CA ILE A 137 -1.94 18.29 13.21
C ILE A 137 -2.14 18.58 14.70
N LYS A 138 -2.16 19.87 15.04
CA LYS A 138 -2.59 20.34 16.36
C LYS A 138 -4.03 20.81 16.23
N SER A 139 -4.93 20.26 17.05
CA SER A 139 -6.39 20.44 17.04
C SER A 139 -6.92 21.87 17.27
N LYS A 140 -6.08 22.91 17.15
CA LYS A 140 -6.40 24.27 17.56
C LYS A 140 -6.80 25.24 16.45
N ALA A 141 -6.66 24.90 15.17
CA ALA A 141 -7.06 25.81 14.10
C ALA A 141 -7.51 25.07 12.83
N ILE A 142 -8.75 25.34 12.42
CA ILE A 142 -9.27 25.01 11.09
C ILE A 142 -9.16 26.30 10.27
N ILE A 143 -8.32 26.30 9.25
CA ILE A 143 -8.23 27.40 8.28
C ILE A 143 -8.99 26.94 7.05
N VAL A 144 -10.16 27.54 6.81
CA VAL A 144 -10.97 27.28 5.62
C VAL A 144 -10.68 28.40 4.62
N ASP A 145 -10.01 28.06 3.52
CA ASP A 145 -9.87 28.95 2.38
C ASP A 145 -10.95 28.58 1.34
N ALA A 146 -11.81 29.54 1.00
CA ALA A 146 -12.93 29.34 0.10
C ALA A 146 -12.75 30.24 -1.11
N THR A 147 -12.49 29.65 -2.27
CA THR A 147 -12.43 30.41 -3.52
C THR A 147 -13.84 30.58 -4.08
N HIS A 148 -14.36 31.81 -4.08
CA HIS A 148 -15.64 32.11 -4.73
C HIS A 148 -15.50 31.98 -6.25
N THR A 149 -15.99 30.88 -6.83
CA THR A 149 -16.15 30.75 -8.28
C THR A 149 -17.41 31.50 -8.72
N LYS A 150 -17.24 32.62 -9.44
CA LYS A 150 -18.35 33.29 -10.14
C LYS A 150 -18.85 32.38 -11.25
N ALA A 151 -20.13 32.01 -11.22
CA ALA A 151 -20.79 31.35 -12.34
C ALA A 151 -20.71 32.26 -13.57
N ARG A 152 -20.04 31.80 -14.65
CA ARG A 152 -20.18 32.41 -15.98
C ARG A 152 -21.42 31.80 -16.63
N TYR A 153 -22.49 32.59 -16.70
CA TYR A 153 -23.65 32.32 -17.54
C TYR A 153 -23.33 32.87 -18.94
N ASN A 154 -23.43 32.02 -19.97
CA ASN A 154 -23.50 32.43 -21.38
C ASN A 154 -24.91 32.13 -21.88
#